data_AF-A0A559MGF7-F1
#
_entry.id   AF-A0A559MGF7-F1
#
_cell.length_a   1.000
_cell.length_b   1.000
_cell.length_c   1.000
_cell.angle_alpha   90.00
_cell.angle_beta   90.00
_cell.angle_gamma   90.00
#
_symmetry.space_group_name_H-M   'P 1'
#
loop_
_entity.id
_entity.type
_entity.pdbx_description
1 polymer ?
#
loop_
_entity_poly.entity_id
_entity_poly.type
_entity_poly.pdbx_seq_one_letter_code
_entity_poly.pdbx_strand_id
1 'polypeptide(L)'
;AERLQPRALPALDHHLGHVQHARGGAEARRHDVVTNSACASTSGSWLSPYDGATWTAASDLDIDHLVPLSNAWKSGASAWTTPQRQAFANDLTNPQLLAVTDNVNESKSDSGPEDWKPELKSYWCTYAKMWVKVKGVYDLTITSAEKSALTTMLDTC
;
A
#
# COMPACT_ATOMS: atom_id res chain seq x y z
N ALA A 1 -13.92 -14.56 25.27
CA ALA A 1 -12.89 -13.89 24.46
C ALA A 1 -12.83 -14.62 23.12
N GLU A 2 -13.64 -14.20 22.15
CA GLU A 2 -13.76 -14.89 20.87
C GLU A 2 -12.92 -14.18 19.81
N ARG A 3 -11.97 -14.92 19.24
CA ARG A 3 -11.25 -14.55 18.03
C ARG A 3 -12.21 -14.66 16.86
N LEU A 4 -12.41 -13.56 16.14
CA LEU A 4 -12.96 -13.63 14.79
C LEU A 4 -11.87 -14.19 13.87
N GLN A 5 -12.10 -15.40 13.36
CA GLN A 5 -11.30 -16.01 12.29
C GLN A 5 -11.47 -15.21 10.98
N PRO A 6 -10.42 -15.09 10.15
CA PRO A 6 -10.51 -14.41 8.87
C PRO A 6 -11.28 -15.29 7.88
N ARG A 7 -12.56 -14.99 7.66
CA ARG A 7 -13.27 -15.35 6.44
C ARG A 7 -13.86 -14.10 5.82
N ALA A 8 -13.13 -13.58 4.85
CA ALA A 8 -13.63 -12.73 3.77
C ALA A 8 -12.53 -12.71 2.69
N LEU A 9 -12.74 -12.79 1.38
CA LEU A 9 -13.88 -12.93 0.47
C LEU A 9 -13.20 -13.18 -0.91
N PRO A 10 -13.83 -13.85 -1.88
CA PRO A 10 -13.26 -14.00 -3.22
C PRO A 10 -13.32 -12.66 -3.95
N ALA A 11 -12.24 -11.86 -3.95
CA ALA A 11 -12.24 -10.54 -4.58
C ALA A 11 -10.88 -10.03 -5.07
N LEU A 12 -9.90 -10.93 -5.29
CA LEU A 12 -8.59 -10.52 -5.86
C LEU A 12 -8.73 -9.97 -7.28
N ASP A 13 -9.71 -10.43 -8.06
CA ASP A 13 -9.94 -9.94 -9.43
C ASP A 13 -10.76 -8.63 -9.48
N HIS A 14 -11.56 -8.36 -8.44
CA HIS A 14 -12.40 -7.15 -8.33
C HIS A 14 -11.64 -5.94 -7.75
N HIS A 15 -10.60 -6.17 -6.94
CA HIS A 15 -9.85 -5.08 -6.32
C HIS A 15 -8.89 -4.39 -7.28
N LEU A 16 -8.29 -5.14 -8.22
CA LEU A 16 -7.53 -4.53 -9.32
C LEU A 16 -8.43 -3.57 -10.11
N GLY A 17 -9.67 -3.96 -10.39
CA GLY A 17 -10.69 -3.15 -11.08
C GLY A 17 -11.02 -1.80 -10.44
N HIS A 18 -11.16 -1.75 -9.12
CA HIS A 18 -11.52 -0.52 -8.42
C HIS A 18 -10.32 0.38 -8.11
N VAL A 19 -9.15 -0.21 -7.81
CA VAL A 19 -7.89 0.55 -7.65
C VAL A 19 -7.37 1.07 -9.00
N GLN A 20 -7.78 0.44 -10.11
CA GLN A 20 -7.49 0.87 -11.49
C GLN A 20 -8.09 2.22 -11.86
N HIS A 21 -9.22 2.63 -11.25
CA HIS A 21 -9.96 3.85 -11.61
C HIS A 21 -9.69 5.08 -10.73
N ALA A 22 -8.91 4.95 -9.65
CA ALA A 22 -8.54 6.10 -8.82
C ALA A 22 -7.58 7.02 -9.59
N ARG A 23 -8.11 8.05 -10.25
CA ARG A 23 -7.34 9.18 -10.76
C ARG A 23 -6.64 9.85 -9.56
N GLY A 24 -5.42 9.43 -9.27
CA GLY A 24 -4.50 10.09 -8.33
C GLY A 24 -4.08 9.34 -7.05
N GLY A 25 -4.28 8.01 -6.93
CA GLY A 25 -4.08 7.33 -5.64
C GLY A 25 -3.19 6.08 -5.57
N ALA A 26 -2.96 5.36 -6.67
CA ALA A 26 -2.18 4.11 -6.65
C ALA A 26 -0.98 4.20 -7.59
N GLU A 27 0.22 4.38 -7.02
CA GLU A 27 1.43 4.80 -7.73
C GLU A 27 2.23 3.69 -8.41
N ALA A 28 1.56 2.60 -8.81
CA ALA A 28 2.09 1.89 -9.97
C ALA A 28 1.82 2.74 -11.20
N ARG A 29 2.86 3.05 -11.98
CA ARG A 29 2.64 3.61 -13.32
C ARG A 29 2.06 2.50 -14.18
N ARG A 30 0.75 2.57 -14.40
CA ARG A 30 -0.01 1.71 -15.30
C ARG A 30 0.05 2.25 -16.71
N HIS A 31 0.36 1.38 -17.66
CA HIS A 31 0.32 1.67 -19.09
C HIS A 31 -0.58 0.67 -19.80
N ASP A 32 -1.47 1.18 -20.66
CA ASP A 32 -2.31 0.40 -21.59
C ASP A 32 -3.13 -0.71 -20.91
N VAL A 33 -3.60 -0.47 -19.67
CA VAL A 33 -4.42 -1.42 -18.93
C VAL A 33 -5.81 -1.51 -19.55
N VAL A 34 -6.19 -2.71 -19.96
CA VAL A 34 -7.52 -3.05 -20.47
C VAL A 34 -8.23 -3.90 -19.44
N THR A 35 -9.52 -3.61 -19.22
CA THR A 35 -10.36 -4.34 -18.28
C THR A 35 -11.57 -4.94 -18.98
N ASN A 36 -12.06 -6.08 -18.49
CA ASN A 36 -13.32 -6.65 -18.92
C ASN A 36 -14.52 -6.03 -18.17
N SER A 37 -15.75 -6.53 -18.42
CA SER A 37 -16.99 -6.04 -17.79
C SER A 37 -17.08 -6.33 -16.29
N ALA A 38 -16.23 -7.20 -15.74
CA ALA A 38 -16.09 -7.44 -14.31
C ALA A 38 -15.00 -6.56 -13.67
N CYS A 39 -14.44 -5.61 -14.42
CA CYS A 39 -13.29 -4.79 -14.05
C CYS A 39 -12.01 -5.59 -13.79
N ALA A 40 -11.94 -6.86 -14.21
CA ALA A 40 -10.70 -7.62 -14.14
C ALA A 40 -9.75 -7.17 -15.26
N SER A 41 -8.46 -7.05 -14.93
CA SER A 41 -7.43 -6.71 -15.92
C SER A 41 -7.25 -7.85 -16.92
N THR A 42 -7.31 -7.54 -18.21
CA THR A 42 -7.07 -8.53 -19.28
C THR A 42 -5.72 -8.32 -19.97
N SER A 43 -5.19 -7.09 -19.95
CA SER A 43 -3.85 -6.77 -20.42
C SER A 43 -3.37 -5.46 -19.80
N GLY A 44 -2.08 -5.18 -19.89
CA GLY A 44 -1.47 -3.93 -19.46
C GLY A 44 -0.01 -4.10 -19.05
N SER A 45 0.57 -3.02 -18.54
CA SER A 45 1.89 -3.01 -17.93
C SER A 45 1.88 -2.17 -16.67
N TRP A 46 2.58 -2.61 -15.63
CA TRP A 46 2.67 -1.96 -14.33
C TRP A 46 4.13 -1.86 -13.89
N LEU A 47 4.56 -0.65 -13.57
CA LEU A 47 5.84 -0.42 -12.91
C LEU A 47 5.64 -0.44 -11.39
N SER A 48 6.28 -1.39 -10.71
CA SER A 48 6.32 -1.47 -9.25
C SER A 48 7.27 -0.40 -8.69
N PRO A 49 6.81 0.48 -7.80
CA PRO A 49 7.65 1.53 -7.24
C PRO A 49 8.69 1.02 -6.23
N TYR A 50 8.52 -0.20 -5.72
CA TYR A 50 9.38 -0.73 -4.65
C TYR A 50 10.73 -1.23 -5.15
N ASP A 51 10.77 -1.80 -6.34
CA ASP A 51 11.94 -2.42 -6.96
C ASP A 51 12.24 -1.84 -8.36
N GLY A 52 11.30 -1.10 -8.97
CA GLY A 52 11.42 -0.60 -10.33
C GLY A 52 11.15 -1.67 -11.40
N ALA A 53 10.66 -2.85 -11.01
CA ALA A 53 10.33 -3.91 -11.94
C ALA A 53 9.04 -3.59 -12.72
N THR A 54 8.97 -4.05 -13.97
CA THR A 54 7.78 -3.91 -14.81
C THR A 54 7.16 -5.26 -15.07
N TRP A 55 5.86 -5.37 -14.80
CA TRP A 55 5.07 -6.60 -14.93
C TRP A 55 3.94 -6.41 -15.94
N THR A 56 3.56 -7.48 -16.63
CA THR A 56 2.41 -7.50 -17.55
C THR A 56 1.34 -8.52 -17.14
N ALA A 57 1.70 -9.48 -16.29
CA ALA A 57 0.70 -10.33 -15.66
C ALA A 57 0.24 -9.67 -14.36
N ALA A 58 -1.07 -9.52 -14.20
CA ALA A 58 -1.65 -8.92 -13.00
C ALA A 58 -1.38 -9.76 -11.74
N SER A 59 -1.10 -11.06 -11.89
CA SER A 59 -0.77 -11.99 -10.80
C SER A 59 0.62 -11.77 -10.20
N ASP A 60 1.51 -11.04 -10.87
CA ASP A 60 2.85 -10.72 -10.33
C ASP A 60 2.83 -9.46 -9.44
N LEU A 61 1.64 -8.91 -9.21
CA LEU A 61 1.42 -7.67 -8.48
C LEU A 61 0.41 -7.87 -7.35
N ASP A 62 0.69 -7.19 -6.25
CA ASP A 62 -0.17 -7.08 -5.10
C ASP A 62 -0.63 -5.63 -4.89
N ILE A 63 -1.77 -5.46 -4.23
CA ILE A 63 -2.15 -4.17 -3.63
C ILE A 63 -1.63 -4.14 -2.19
N ASP A 64 -0.59 -3.35 -1.95
CA ASP A 64 -0.02 -3.12 -0.63
C ASP A 64 -0.73 -1.97 0.10
N HIS A 65 -0.88 -2.14 1.41
CA HIS A 65 -1.14 -1.05 2.34
C HIS A 65 0.18 -0.38 2.71
N LEU A 66 0.43 0.82 2.17
CA LEU A 66 1.67 1.56 2.41
C LEU A 66 2.00 1.59 3.90
N VAL A 67 1.06 2.04 4.73
CA VAL A 67 1.08 1.83 6.18
C VAL A 67 0.32 0.52 6.46
N PRO A 68 1.00 -0.58 6.89
CA PRO A 68 0.34 -1.86 7.12
C PRO A 68 -0.79 -1.75 8.14
N LEU A 69 -1.86 -2.54 7.96
CA LEU A 69 -3.01 -2.54 8.89
C LEU A 69 -2.60 -2.85 10.34
N SER A 70 -1.61 -3.73 10.53
CA SER A 70 -1.04 -4.05 11.85
C SER A 70 -0.24 -2.88 12.45
N ASN A 71 0.57 -2.16 11.65
CA ASN A 71 1.23 -0.92 12.09
C ASN A 71 0.20 0.14 12.48
N ALA A 72 -0.84 0.35 11.67
CA ALA A 72 -1.93 1.27 11.97
C ALA A 72 -2.62 0.91 13.29
N TRP A 73 -2.91 -0.38 13.53
CA TRP A 73 -3.49 -0.86 14.78
C TRP A 73 -2.64 -0.49 16.00
N LYS A 74 -1.33 -0.77 15.93
CA LYS A 74 -0.35 -0.48 17.00
C LYS A 74 -0.19 1.03 17.24
N SER A 75 -0.44 1.87 16.23
CA SER A 75 -0.20 3.31 16.28
C SER A 75 -1.43 4.19 16.51
N GLY A 76 -2.63 3.60 16.63
CA GLY A 76 -3.84 4.32 17.04
C GLY A 76 -5.16 3.69 16.57
N ALA A 77 -5.13 2.90 15.49
CA ALA A 77 -6.35 2.36 14.87
C ALA A 77 -7.06 1.28 15.72
N SER A 78 -6.41 0.78 16.76
CA SER A 78 -7.04 -0.11 17.75
C SER A 78 -8.21 0.56 18.49
N ALA A 79 -8.18 1.88 18.68
CA ALA A 79 -9.25 2.65 19.31
C ALA A 79 -10.38 3.01 18.34
N TRP A 80 -10.20 2.79 17.04
CA TRP A 80 -11.19 3.14 16.03
C TRP A 80 -12.40 2.22 16.06
N THR A 81 -13.50 2.72 15.51
CA THR A 81 -14.65 1.91 15.13
C THR A 81 -14.33 1.08 13.89
N THR A 82 -15.14 0.03 13.64
CA THR A 82 -15.00 -0.78 12.42
C THR A 82 -15.12 0.05 11.13
N PRO A 83 -16.10 0.98 10.98
CA PRO A 83 -16.17 1.84 9.80
C PRO A 83 -14.93 2.70 9.56
N GLN A 84 -14.29 3.22 10.61
CA GLN A 84 -13.04 3.98 10.47
C GLN A 84 -11.89 3.11 9.96
N ARG A 85 -11.74 1.90 10.48
CA ARG A 85 -10.74 0.94 9.96
C ARG A 85 -11.02 0.54 8.50
N GLN A 86 -12.29 0.37 8.15
CA GLN A 86 -12.69 0.10 6.76
C GLN A 86 -12.37 1.27 5.84
N ALA A 87 -12.60 2.51 6.27
CA ALA A 87 -12.24 3.70 5.51
C ALA A 87 -10.72 3.76 5.26
N PHE A 88 -9.90 3.52 6.29
CA PHE A 88 -8.44 3.45 6.14
C PHE A 88 -7.98 2.34 5.20
N ALA A 89 -8.54 1.13 5.33
CA ALA A 89 -8.15 -0.01 4.51
C ALA A 89 -8.52 0.15 3.02
N ASN A 90 -9.47 1.02 2.70
CA ASN A 90 -10.00 1.24 1.34
C ASN A 90 -9.77 2.68 0.86
N ASP A 91 -8.79 3.38 1.42
CA ASP A 91 -8.53 4.78 1.06
C ASP A 91 -7.90 4.89 -0.34
N LEU A 92 -8.69 5.43 -1.28
CA LEU A 92 -8.27 5.72 -2.65
C LEU A 92 -7.91 7.20 -2.87
N THR A 93 -8.06 8.05 -1.85
CA THR A 93 -7.79 9.50 -1.89
C THR A 93 -6.37 9.82 -1.46
N ASN A 94 -5.82 9.05 -0.52
CA ASN A 94 -4.44 9.16 -0.04
C ASN A 94 -3.58 8.01 -0.58
N PRO A 95 -2.24 8.12 -0.53
CA PRO A 95 -1.33 7.10 -1.08
C PRO A 95 -1.21 5.89 -0.13
N GLN A 96 -2.36 5.33 0.29
CA GLN A 96 -2.41 4.20 1.21
C GLN A 96 -2.41 2.85 0.47
N LEU A 97 -2.84 2.82 -0.78
CA LEU A 97 -2.91 1.60 -1.60
C LEU A 97 -1.99 1.71 -2.81
N LEU A 98 -0.99 0.83 -2.89
CA LEU A 98 0.00 0.80 -3.99
C LEU A 98 -0.04 -0.55 -4.69
N ALA A 99 0.01 -0.56 -6.02
CA ALA A 99 0.29 -1.79 -6.75
C ALA A 99 1.82 -2.00 -6.81
N VAL A 100 2.30 -3.13 -6.29
CA VAL A 100 3.73 -3.42 -6.10
C VAL A 100 4.01 -4.88 -6.47
N THR A 101 5.27 -5.23 -6.71
CA THR A 101 5.66 -6.62 -6.97
C THR A 101 5.26 -7.53 -5.80
N ASP A 102 4.60 -8.65 -6.09
CA ASP A 102 4.08 -9.64 -5.12
C ASP A 102 5.12 -10.05 -4.06
N ASN A 103 6.19 -10.73 -4.45
CA ASN A 103 7.21 -11.21 -3.50
C ASN A 103 7.94 -10.09 -2.73
N VAL A 104 8.03 -8.88 -3.28
CA VAL A 104 8.59 -7.71 -2.58
C VAL A 104 7.62 -7.22 -1.50
N ASN A 105 6.31 -7.28 -1.77
CA ASN A 105 5.26 -7.01 -0.78
C ASN A 105 5.26 -8.06 0.35
N GLU A 106 5.40 -9.34 0.00
CA GLU A 106 5.54 -10.41 0.99
C GLU A 106 6.74 -10.17 1.92
N SER A 107 7.89 -9.73 1.36
CA SER A 107 9.07 -9.38 2.13
C SER A 107 8.85 -8.18 3.07
N LYS A 108 8.00 -7.21 2.69
CA LYS A 108 7.63 -6.09 3.56
C LYS A 108 6.77 -6.56 4.73
N SER A 109 5.77 -7.41 4.46
CA SER A 109 4.81 -7.89 5.46
C SER A 109 4.17 -6.72 6.24
N ASP A 110 4.17 -6.78 7.58
CA ASP A 110 3.67 -5.69 8.44
C ASP A 110 4.73 -4.71 8.95
N SER A 111 5.94 -4.73 8.36
CA SER A 111 7.09 -3.93 8.76
C SER A 111 6.88 -2.44 8.52
N GLY A 112 7.41 -1.62 9.43
CA GLY A 112 7.58 -0.18 9.22
C GLY A 112 8.88 0.17 8.50
N PRO A 113 9.09 1.45 8.14
CA PRO A 113 10.29 1.94 7.44
C PRO A 113 11.59 1.69 8.20
N GLU A 114 11.53 1.48 9.51
CA GLU A 114 12.65 1.10 10.38
C GLU A 114 13.22 -0.27 10.05
N ASP A 115 12.36 -1.23 9.72
CA ASP A 115 12.72 -2.64 9.51
C ASP A 115 12.78 -3.03 8.02
N TRP A 116 11.97 -2.37 7.19
CA TRP A 116 11.92 -2.63 5.75
C TRP A 116 11.92 -1.33 4.95
N LYS A 117 12.61 -1.30 3.81
CA LYS A 117 12.61 -0.16 2.87
C LYS A 117 12.52 -0.69 1.44
N PRO A 118 11.93 0.07 0.51
CA PRO A 118 11.98 -0.25 -0.92
C PRO A 118 13.42 -0.52 -1.38
N GLU A 119 13.63 -1.54 -2.20
CA GLU A 119 14.94 -1.82 -2.82
C GLU A 119 15.38 -0.66 -3.72
N LEU A 120 14.43 -0.06 -4.42
CA LEU A 120 14.64 1.10 -5.27
C LEU A 120 14.87 2.35 -4.42
N LYS A 121 16.13 2.67 -4.15
CA LYS A 121 16.53 3.84 -3.35
C LYS A 121 16.02 5.17 -3.87
N SER A 122 15.89 5.34 -5.19
CA SER A 122 15.32 6.56 -5.78
C SER A 122 13.85 6.79 -5.41
N TYR A 123 13.17 5.77 -4.86
CA TYR A 123 11.79 5.89 -4.36
C TYR A 123 11.71 6.28 -2.88
N TRP A 124 12.82 6.34 -2.13
CA TRP A 124 12.79 6.54 -0.68
C TRP A 124 12.18 7.86 -0.23
N CYS A 125 12.61 8.99 -0.82
CA CYS A 125 12.03 10.31 -0.55
C CYS A 125 10.50 10.31 -0.75
N THR A 126 10.04 9.69 -1.84
CA THR A 126 8.64 9.58 -2.22
C THR A 126 7.86 8.72 -1.22
N TYR A 127 8.36 7.51 -0.92
CA TYR A 127 7.79 6.60 0.08
C TYR A 127 7.64 7.27 1.45
N ALA A 128 8.69 7.95 1.94
CA ALA A 128 8.67 8.58 3.25
C ALA A 128 7.67 9.74 3.33
N LYS A 129 7.54 10.56 2.28
CA LYS A 129 6.52 11.61 2.20
C LYS A 129 5.11 11.02 2.27
N MET A 130 4.86 9.91 1.60
CA MET A 130 3.56 9.23 1.62
C MET A 130 3.24 8.64 2.97
N TRP A 131 4.21 7.98 3.60
CA TRP A 131 4.06 7.42 4.94
C TRP A 131 3.68 8.52 5.94
N VAL A 132 4.42 9.63 5.95
CA VAL A 132 4.11 10.80 6.80
C VAL A 132 2.72 11.36 6.49
N LYS A 133 2.35 11.47 5.21
CA LYS A 133 1.01 11.94 4.80
C LYS A 133 -0.08 11.03 5.34
N VAL A 134 0.01 9.71 5.13
CA VAL A 134 -1.01 8.76 5.60
C VAL A 134 -1.12 8.80 7.12
N LYS A 135 0.00 8.71 7.84
CA LYS A 135 0.00 8.75 9.31
C LYS A 135 -0.62 10.06 9.83
N GLY A 136 -0.35 11.19 9.16
CA GLY A 136 -0.93 12.49 9.49
C GLY A 136 -2.43 12.60 9.20
N VAL A 137 -2.91 12.11 8.05
CA VAL A 137 -4.35 12.14 7.71
C VAL A 137 -5.19 11.35 8.69
N TYR A 138 -4.64 10.26 9.22
CA TYR A 138 -5.34 9.34 10.11
C TYR A 138 -4.98 9.50 11.58
N ASP A 139 -4.25 10.56 11.96
CA ASP A 139 -3.81 10.81 13.35
C ASP A 139 -3.11 9.59 14.00
N LEU A 140 -2.32 8.85 13.21
CA LEU A 140 -1.54 7.71 13.67
C LEU A 140 -0.17 8.14 14.18
N THR A 141 0.23 7.58 15.33
CA THR A 141 1.53 7.88 15.95
C THR A 141 2.71 7.23 15.23
N ILE A 142 3.91 7.80 15.36
CA ILE A 142 5.17 7.18 14.93
C ILE A 142 6.08 6.94 16.14
N THR A 143 6.80 5.83 16.12
CA THR A 143 7.88 5.55 17.07
C THR A 143 9.12 6.38 16.75
N SER A 144 10.07 6.42 17.69
CA SER A 144 11.38 7.06 17.46
C SER A 144 12.19 6.37 16.37
N ALA A 145 12.08 5.04 16.25
CA ALA A 145 12.74 4.26 15.21
C ALA A 145 12.15 4.57 13.82
N GLU A 146 10.81 4.54 13.69
CA GLU A 146 10.10 4.97 12.48
C GLU A 146 10.53 6.37 12.07
N LYS A 147 10.53 7.32 13.01
CA LYS A 147 10.95 8.71 12.75
C LYS A 147 12.38 8.79 12.21
N SER A 148 13.32 8.09 12.83
CA SER A 148 14.72 8.10 12.38
C SER A 148 14.86 7.56 10.97
N ALA A 149 14.18 6.45 10.65
CA ALA A 149 14.23 5.86 9.32
C ALA A 149 13.60 6.78 8.26
N LEU A 150 12.45 7.38 8.57
CA LEU A 150 11.79 8.35 7.69
C LEU A 150 12.66 9.57 7.43
N THR A 151 13.35 10.10 8.44
CA THR A 151 14.30 11.20 8.24
C THR A 151 15.42 10.81 7.27
N THR A 152 16.07 9.65 7.48
CA THR A 152 17.09 9.16 6.54
C THR A 152 16.57 9.01 5.11
N MET A 153 15.32 8.55 4.94
CA MET A 153 14.71 8.43 3.61
C MET A 153 14.37 9.80 3.00
N LEU A 154 13.92 10.77 3.81
CA LEU A 154 13.66 12.14 3.37
C LEU A 154 14.94 12.89 2.98
N ASP A 155 16.09 12.54 3.55
CA ASP A 155 17.41 13.09 3.16
C ASP A 155 17.88 12.62 1.77
N THR A 156 17.12 11.74 1.10
CA THR A 156 17.35 11.35 -0.30
C THR A 156 16.59 12.22 -1.31
N CYS A 157 15.82 13.19 -0.82
CA CYS A 157 15.35 14.31 -1.62
C CYS A 157 16.52 15.28 -1.90
#